data_AF-A0A7S4MW73-F1
#
_entry.id   AF-A0A7S4MW73-F1
#
_cell.length_a   1.000
_cell.length_b   1.000
_cell.length_c   1.000
_cell.angle_alpha   90.00
_cell.angle_beta   90.00
_cell.angle_gamma   90.00
#
_symmetry.space_group_name_H-M   'P 1'
#
loop_
_entity.id
_entity.type
_entity.pdbx_description
1 polymer ?
#
loop_
_entity_poly.entity_id
_entity_poly.type
_entity_poly.pdbx_seq_one_letter_code
_entity_poly.pdbx_strand_id
1 'polypeptide(L)'
;VSNPAKPAPMFLEWTDRCLEEFFAQGDLEKEMELPVSPLCDREKTSRKQSQIGFIQYVVEPAYEVLAKALPAMEEEIMPTIGDNLNYWKSLEEEKRSKPQAEEKRAGGGEEAVEDVGESQDKQAES
;
A
#
# COMPACT_ATOMS: atom_id res chain seq x y z
N VAL A 1 12.52 11.63 12.64
CA VAL A 1 12.92 10.84 11.45
C VAL A 1 13.92 9.70 11.74
N SER A 2 14.24 9.39 13.01
CA SER A 2 15.22 8.36 13.38
C SER A 2 14.66 6.93 13.46
N ASN A 3 13.34 6.75 13.33
CA ASN A 3 12.70 5.43 13.53
C ASN A 3 13.21 4.36 12.55
N PRO A 4 13.49 4.65 11.27
CA PRO A 4 14.07 3.65 10.37
C PRO A 4 15.51 3.23 10.71
N ALA A 5 16.17 3.93 11.65
CA ALA A 5 17.46 3.55 12.21
C ALA A 5 17.34 2.69 13.49
N LYS A 6 16.14 2.23 13.84
CA LYS A 6 15.87 1.33 14.97
C LYS A 6 15.61 -0.10 14.47
N PRO A 7 15.77 -1.12 15.33
CA PRO A 7 15.41 -2.50 14.98
C PRO A 7 13.97 -2.60 14.47
N ALA A 8 13.75 -3.51 13.51
CA ALA A 8 12.50 -3.64 12.76
C ALA A 8 11.22 -3.62 13.62
N PRO A 9 11.11 -4.33 14.77
CA PRO A 9 9.88 -4.30 15.55
C PRO A 9 9.47 -2.89 16.01
N MET A 10 10.43 -2.08 16.41
CA MET A 10 10.19 -0.70 16.85
C MET A 10 9.91 0.21 15.64
N PHE A 11 10.69 0.07 14.58
CA PHE A 11 10.50 0.83 13.36
C PHE A 11 9.08 0.63 12.79
N LEU A 12 8.64 -0.63 12.64
CA LEU A 12 7.35 -0.97 12.05
C LEU A 12 6.17 -0.45 12.87
N GLU A 13 6.22 -0.59 14.20
CA GLU A 13 5.20 -0.07 15.12
C GLU A 13 5.04 1.45 14.97
N TRP A 14 6.14 2.19 14.91
CA TRP A 14 6.07 3.64 14.71
C TRP A 14 5.61 4.02 13.31
N THR A 15 6.01 3.27 12.28
CA THR A 15 5.49 3.46 10.92
C THR A 15 3.98 3.28 10.86
N ASP A 16 3.44 2.25 11.52
CA ASP A 16 1.99 2.02 11.62
C ASP A 16 1.27 3.23 12.22
N ARG A 17 1.75 3.69 13.38
CA ARG A 17 1.16 4.84 14.08
C ARG A 17 1.18 6.11 13.26
N CYS A 18 2.31 6.43 12.63
CA CYS A 18 2.43 7.64 11.81
C CYS A 18 1.53 7.60 10.58
N LEU A 19 1.42 6.44 9.92
CA LEU A 19 0.54 6.32 8.75
C LEU A 19 -0.93 6.39 9.15
N GLU A 20 -1.32 5.77 10.27
CA GLU A 20 -2.70 5.90 10.75
C GLU A 20 -3.06 7.35 11.07
N GLU A 21 -2.13 8.12 11.67
CA GLU A 21 -2.34 9.54 11.91
C GLU A 21 -2.51 10.34 10.60
N PHE A 22 -1.69 10.08 9.58
CA PHE A 22 -1.84 10.71 8.26
C PHE A 22 -3.17 10.36 7.61
N PHE A 23 -3.59 9.10 7.74
CA PHE A 23 -4.86 8.65 7.17
C PHE A 23 -6.07 9.23 7.91
N ALA A 24 -6.01 9.32 9.23
CA ALA A 24 -7.03 10.00 10.02
C ALA A 24 -7.13 11.49 9.64
N GLN A 25 -6.00 12.16 9.39
CA GLN A 25 -6.01 13.52 8.86
C GLN A 25 -6.69 13.59 7.49
N GLY A 26 -6.34 12.67 6.57
CA GLY A 26 -6.92 12.66 5.23
C GLY A 26 -8.43 12.39 5.23
N ASP A 27 -8.92 11.57 6.15
CA ASP A 27 -10.36 11.33 6.32
C ASP A 27 -11.08 12.60 6.78
N LEU A 28 -10.52 13.32 7.76
CA LEU A 28 -11.06 14.62 8.21
C LEU A 28 -11.01 15.68 7.09
N GLU A 29 -9.95 15.71 6.29
CA GLU A 29 -9.86 16.60 5.12
C GLU A 29 -10.97 16.30 4.10
N LYS A 30 -11.27 15.01 3.84
CA LYS A 30 -12.40 14.61 2.98
C LYS A 30 -13.75 15.04 3.56
N GLU A 31 -13.97 14.82 4.85
CA GLU A 31 -15.21 15.20 5.54
C GLU A 31 -15.46 16.71 5.52
N MET A 32 -14.39 17.50 5.60
CA MET A 32 -14.44 18.97 5.55
C MET A 32 -14.45 19.54 4.13
N GLU A 33 -14.54 18.69 3.10
CA GLU A 33 -14.46 19.07 1.68
C GLU A 33 -13.17 19.84 1.32
N LEU A 34 -12.08 19.55 2.02
CA LEU A 34 -10.76 20.11 1.75
C LEU A 34 -9.97 19.22 0.77
N PRO A 35 -9.01 19.80 0.02
CA PRO A 35 -8.05 19.00 -0.72
C PRO A 35 -7.26 18.09 0.23
N VAL A 36 -7.26 16.79 -0.04
CA VAL A 36 -6.53 15.81 0.78
C VAL A 36 -5.03 16.00 0.61
N SER A 37 -4.33 16.12 1.72
CA SER A 37 -2.89 16.30 1.79
C SER A 37 -2.15 15.10 1.18
N PRO A 38 -0.97 15.32 0.55
CA PRO A 38 -0.14 14.23 0.07
C PRO A 38 0.11 13.18 1.16
N LEU A 39 0.10 11.90 0.78
CA LEU A 39 0.27 10.74 1.67
C LEU A 39 -0.85 10.51 2.71
N CYS A 40 -1.81 11.43 2.84
CA CYS A 40 -2.91 11.32 3.80
C CYS A 40 -4.11 10.54 3.23
N ASP A 41 -4.15 10.30 1.91
CA ASP A 41 -5.21 9.49 1.30
C ASP A 41 -4.92 7.99 1.43
N ARG A 42 -5.60 7.30 2.35
CA ARG A 42 -5.43 5.85 2.61
C ARG A 42 -5.75 4.96 1.40
N GLU A 43 -6.55 5.45 0.45
CA GLU A 43 -6.92 4.71 -0.76
C GLU A 43 -5.85 4.79 -1.86
N LYS A 44 -5.06 5.87 -1.86
CA LYS A 44 -4.04 6.13 -2.89
C LYS A 44 -2.62 5.93 -2.40
N THR A 45 -2.40 6.01 -1.08
CA THR A 45 -1.06 5.97 -0.50
C THR A 45 -0.61 4.54 -0.30
N SER A 46 0.40 4.13 -1.07
CA SER A 46 1.09 2.86 -0.82
C SER A 46 1.99 2.99 0.40
N ARG A 47 1.65 2.29 1.48
CA ARG A 47 2.49 2.17 2.68
C ARG A 47 3.92 1.77 2.33
N LYS A 48 4.10 0.72 1.53
CA LYS A 48 5.45 0.23 1.19
C LYS A 48 6.24 1.28 0.40
N GLN A 49 5.64 1.85 -0.64
CA GLN A 49 6.32 2.82 -1.51
C GLN A 49 6.69 4.10 -0.75
N SER A 50 5.80 4.56 0.14
CA SER A 50 6.07 5.74 0.98
C SER A 50 7.25 5.49 1.93
N GLN A 51 7.35 4.31 2.54
CA GLN A 51 8.49 3.98 3.41
C GLN A 51 9.80 3.81 2.64
N ILE A 52 9.77 3.15 1.47
CA ILE A 52 10.95 3.03 0.59
C ILE A 52 11.46 4.42 0.22
N GLY A 53 10.58 5.28 -0.29
CA GLY A 53 10.95 6.64 -0.68
C GLY A 53 11.46 7.47 0.51
N PHE A 54 10.80 7.38 1.66
CA PHE A 54 11.23 8.12 2.85
C PHE A 54 12.62 7.68 3.33
N ILE A 55 12.90 6.38 3.36
CA ILE A 55 14.21 5.89 3.78
C ILE A 55 15.28 6.31 2.79
N GLN A 56 15.08 6.08 1.49
CA GLN A 56 16.09 6.33 0.46
C GLN A 56 16.39 7.81 0.24
N TYR A 57 15.37 8.68 0.32
CA TYR A 57 15.53 10.08 -0.06
C TYR A 57 15.66 11.03 1.13
N VAL A 58 15.37 10.58 2.35
CA VAL A 58 15.44 11.42 3.56
C VAL A 58 16.37 10.80 4.60
N VAL A 59 16.12 9.55 5.01
CA VAL A 59 16.83 8.97 6.16
C VAL A 59 18.26 8.57 5.81
N GLU A 60 18.44 7.75 4.79
CA GLU A 60 19.76 7.26 4.38
C GLU A 60 20.74 8.42 4.07
N PRO A 61 20.41 9.43 3.25
CA PRO A 61 21.31 10.57 3.02
C PRO A 61 21.64 11.36 4.29
N ALA A 62 20.69 11.49 5.23
CA ALA A 62 20.94 12.19 6.49
C ALA A 62 21.92 11.41 7.38
N TYR A 63 21.79 10.09 7.44
CA TYR A 63 22.68 9.23 8.23
C TYR A 63 24.04 9.01 7.59
N GLU A 64 24.15 8.99 6.26
CA GLU A 64 25.43 8.98 5.55
C GLU A 64 26.30 10.20 5.89
N VAL A 65 25.68 11.39 6.02
CA VAL A 65 26.41 12.60 6.43
C VAL A 65 26.90 12.47 7.87
N LEU A 66 26.09 11.90 8.77
CA LEU A 66 26.49 11.67 10.16
C LEU A 66 27.60 10.61 10.27
N ALA A 67 27.54 9.56 9.46
CA ALA A 67 28.54 8.49 9.42
C ALA A 67 29.93 8.99 9.02
N LYS A 68 30.02 10.03 8.18
CA LYS A 68 31.29 10.69 7.86
C LYS A 68 31.96 11.35 9.07
N ALA A 69 31.17 11.79 10.06
CA ALA A 69 31.66 12.43 11.28
C ALA A 69 31.83 11.43 12.45
N LEU A 70 31.03 10.37 12.47
CA LEU A 70 30.93 9.40 13.56
C LEU A 70 31.04 7.98 12.99
N PRO A 71 32.23 7.35 13.00
CA PRO A 71 32.42 6.00 12.45
C PRO A 71 31.47 4.94 13.03
N ALA A 72 31.09 5.06 14.30
CA ALA A 72 30.12 4.18 14.93
C ALA A 72 28.74 4.19 14.24
N MET A 73 28.35 5.29 13.59
CA MET A 73 27.09 5.33 12.82
C MET A 73 27.18 4.45 11.56
N GLU A 74 28.34 4.43 10.89
CA GLU A 74 28.58 3.55 9.74
C GLU A 74 28.51 2.08 10.14
N GLU A 75 29.14 1.73 11.27
CA GLU A 75 29.25 0.34 11.71
C GLU A 75 27.97 -0.20 12.37
N GLU A 76 27.26 0.61 13.17
CA GLU A 76 26.15 0.14 14.00
C GLU A 76 24.77 0.51 13.43
N ILE A 77 24.65 1.65 12.72
CA ILE A 77 23.35 2.22 12.38
C ILE A 77 23.01 2.07 10.90
N MET A 78 23.96 2.33 10.00
CA MET A 78 23.74 2.19 8.55
C MET A 78 23.26 0.78 8.15
N PRO A 79 23.78 -0.33 8.73
CA PRO A 79 23.27 -1.67 8.45
C PRO A 79 21.79 -1.82 8.82
N THR A 80 21.37 -1.27 9.96
CA THR A 80 19.96 -1.32 10.41
C THR A 80 19.04 -0.56 9.45
N ILE A 81 19.48 0.59 8.93
CA ILE A 81 18.73 1.37 7.93
C ILE A 81 18.61 0.55 6.63
N GLY A 82 19.71 -0.07 6.19
CA GLY A 82 19.73 -0.94 5.01
C GLY A 82 18.81 -2.15 5.13
N ASP A 83 18.83 -2.84 6.28
CA ASP A 83 17.95 -3.99 6.55
C ASP A 83 16.47 -3.60 6.54
N ASN A 84 16.12 -2.49 7.18
CA ASN A 84 14.75 -1.96 7.18
C ASN A 84 14.29 -1.55 5.77
N LEU A 85 15.18 -0.99 4.94
CA LEU A 85 14.89 -0.68 3.54
C LEU A 85 14.66 -1.97 2.73
N ASN A 86 15.52 -2.97 2.91
CA ASN A 86 15.43 -4.25 2.21
C ASN A 86 14.17 -5.02 2.58
N TYR A 87 13.72 -4.94 3.83
CA TYR A 87 12.43 -5.49 4.26
C TYR A 87 11.27 -4.94 3.41
N TRP A 88 11.22 -3.64 3.15
CA TRP A 88 10.14 -3.09 2.33
C TRP A 88 10.26 -3.44 0.85
N LYS A 89 11.49 -3.52 0.32
CA LYS A 89 11.76 -3.91 -1.07
C LYS A 89 11.39 -5.37 -1.33
N SER A 90 11.70 -6.29 -0.42
CA SER A 90 11.35 -7.71 -0.59
C SER A 90 9.83 -7.92 -0.67
N LEU A 91 9.07 -7.16 0.12
CA LEU A 91 7.61 -7.15 0.05
C LEU A 91 7.03 -6.60 -1.27
N GLU A 92 7.83 -5.88 -2.07
CA GLU A 92 7.47 -5.46 -3.43
C GLU A 92 7.71 -6.59 -4.44
N GLU A 93 8.86 -7.25 -4.34
CA GLU A 93 9.25 -8.37 -5.21
C GLU A 93 8.33 -9.59 -5.05
N GLU A 94 7.90 -9.89 -3.82
CA GLU A 94 6.91 -10.94 -3.55
C GLU A 94 5.55 -10.66 -4.23
N LYS A 95 5.12 -9.39 -4.30
CA LYS A 95 3.89 -9.02 -5.01
C LYS A 95 4.04 -9.17 -6.52
N ARG A 96 5.22 -8.89 -7.06
CA ARG A 96 5.49 -8.99 -8.51
C ARG A 96 5.61 -10.45 -8.99
N SER A 97 6.12 -11.33 -8.14
CA SER A 97 6.33 -12.75 -8.44
C SER A 97 5.07 -13.62 -8.28
N LYS A 98 4.05 -13.15 -7.57
CA LYS A 98 2.74 -13.81 -7.44
C LYS A 98 1.66 -13.02 -8.22
N PRO A 99 1.54 -13.18 -9.55
CA PRO A 99 0.41 -12.61 -10.28
C PRO A 99 -0.92 -13.24 -9.80
N GLN A 100 -1.94 -12.41 -9.61
CA GLN A 100 -3.32 -12.74 -9.19
C GLN A 100 -3.84 -14.07 -9.77
N ALA A 101 -3.75 -15.17 -9.02
CA ALA A 101 -4.32 -16.47 -9.41
C ALA A 101 -5.60 -16.83 -8.62
N GLU A 102 -6.01 -16.03 -7.63
CA GLU A 102 -7.10 -16.40 -6.72
C GLU A 102 -8.08 -15.23 -6.46
N GLU A 103 -8.81 -14.79 -7.50
CA GLU A 103 -10.06 -14.05 -7.28
C GLU A 103 -11.07 -14.18 -8.45
N LYS A 104 -11.17 -15.39 -9.01
CA LYS A 104 -12.32 -15.78 -9.86
C LYS A 104 -12.65 -17.26 -9.64
N ARG A 105 -13.24 -17.60 -8.49
CA ARG A 105 -13.96 -18.88 -8.27
C ARG A 105 -14.71 -18.87 -6.94
N ALA A 106 -15.80 -18.11 -6.88
CA ALA A 106 -16.93 -18.42 -5.99
C ALA A 106 -18.16 -17.68 -6.54
N GLY A 107 -19.04 -18.41 -7.22
CA GLY A 107 -20.27 -17.87 -7.81
C GLY A 107 -20.83 -18.78 -8.90
N GLY A 108 -21.05 -20.06 -8.57
CA GLY A 108 -21.82 -21.00 -9.38
C GLY A 108 -23.05 -21.48 -8.59
N GLY A 109 -24.18 -21.61 -9.27
CA GLY A 109 -25.48 -22.02 -8.76
C GLY A 109 -26.59 -21.28 -9.51
N GLU A 110 -26.83 -21.57 -10.80
CA GLU A 110 -27.81 -22.55 -11.31
C GLU A 110 -29.25 -22.30 -10.84
N GLU A 111 -30.10 -21.83 -11.74
CA GLU A 111 -31.45 -22.39 -11.91
C GLU A 111 -31.86 -22.26 -13.38
N ALA A 112 -32.06 -23.42 -14.00
CA ALA A 112 -32.64 -23.58 -15.33
C ALA A 112 -34.16 -23.59 -15.22
N VAL A 113 -34.84 -22.98 -16.19
CA VAL A 113 -36.20 -23.39 -16.58
C VAL A 113 -36.32 -23.26 -18.10
N GLU A 114 -36.59 -24.40 -18.73
CA GLU A 114 -36.84 -24.57 -20.17
C GLU A 114 -38.30 -24.26 -20.54
N ASP A 115 -38.51 -24.10 -21.87
CA ASP A 115 -39.71 -24.48 -22.64
C ASP A 115 -40.88 -23.47 -22.64
N VAL A 116 -41.65 -23.16 -23.69
CA VAL A 116 -41.95 -23.76 -25.02
C VAL A 116 -42.33 -22.59 -25.96
N GLY A 117 -42.09 -22.71 -27.26
CA GLY A 117 -42.61 -21.76 -28.27
C GLY A 117 -44.10 -21.96 -28.61
N GLU A 118 -44.80 -20.89 -28.98
CA GLU A 118 -46.03 -21.01 -29.77
C GLU A 118 -46.17 -19.84 -30.75
N SER A 119 -46.19 -20.17 -32.04
CA SER A 119 -46.49 -19.29 -33.16
C SER A 119 -47.97 -18.99 -33.20
N GLN A 120 -48.38 -17.71 -33.29
CA GLN A 120 -49.65 -17.36 -33.94
C GLN A 120 -49.54 -16.11 -34.81
N ASP A 121 -50.13 -16.31 -35.97
CA ASP A 121 -50.32 -15.47 -37.13
C ASP A 121 -51.50 -14.48 -36.91
N LYS A 122 -51.55 -13.42 -37.75
CA LYS A 122 -52.72 -12.67 -38.27
C LYS A 122 -53.19 -11.32 -37.67
N GLN A 123 -53.38 -10.43 -38.67
CA GLN A 123 -54.39 -9.37 -38.89
C GLN A 123 -54.15 -7.98 -38.24
N ALA A 124 -53.87 -6.94 -39.05
CA ALA A 124 -54.81 -6.10 -39.83
C ALA A 124 -55.66 -5.21 -38.90
N GLU A 125 -55.45 -3.89 -38.87
CA GLU A 125 -56.20 -2.80 -39.54
C GLU A 125 -55.78 -1.52 -38.76
N SER A 126 -55.72 -0.28 -39.24
CA SER A 126 -56.15 0.38 -40.47
C SER A 126 -55.34 1.68 -40.63
#